data_AF-A0A9N8H793-F1
#
_entry.id   AF-A0A9N8H793-F1
#
_cell.length_a   1.000
_cell.length_b   1.000
_cell.length_c   1.000
_cell.angle_alpha   90.00
_cell.angle_beta   90.00
_cell.angle_gamma   90.00
#
_symmetry.space_group_name_H-M   'P 1'
#
loop_
_entity.id
_entity.type
_entity.pdbx_description
1 polymer ?
#
loop_
_entity_poly.entity_id
_entity_poly.type
_entity_poly.pdbx_seq_one_letter_code
_entity_poly.pdbx_strand_id
1 'polypeptide(L)'
;MTPVPPTVSPTMPPTTVPPTMRPVSLSDLLPSYSKLALVDPASPQSNARTCIWVEAHPEYNAMGGWRKLQLFSLVTIYYAMGGPVTWSENTRGNWLDATIHECFWPETSPNCVDNQSYQRLKFDGDGGIVGMISPEIGLLTLLTSLELERWAPFKPDGGLTKSIPTTIGLLTALSTIQISNNPFTGFIPTEIGLLTLLSFLRCGSGAFRGPFPTQIGLLTAMEYLYFAASSMTGTLPSELGLMLP
;
A
#
# COMPACT_ATOMS: atom_id res chain seq x y z
N MET A 1 74.19 -34.97 24.84
CA MET A 1 72.77 -34.95 25.25
C MET A 1 72.24 -33.56 24.94
N THR A 2 71.51 -33.40 23.85
CA THR A 2 70.95 -32.13 23.37
C THR A 2 69.61 -31.85 24.07
N PRO A 3 69.30 -30.60 24.45
CA PRO A 3 68.05 -30.28 25.14
C PRO A 3 66.86 -30.29 24.16
N VAL A 4 65.74 -30.83 24.61
CA VAL A 4 64.47 -30.83 23.87
C VAL A 4 63.82 -29.43 23.96
N PRO A 5 63.32 -28.86 22.85
CA PRO A 5 62.67 -27.55 22.88
C PRO A 5 61.25 -27.65 23.49
N PRO A 6 60.74 -26.57 24.12
CA PRO A 6 59.43 -26.58 24.75
C PRO A 6 58.29 -26.63 23.70
N THR A 7 57.30 -27.46 23.98
CA THR A 7 56.09 -27.62 23.17
C THR A 7 55.19 -26.39 23.34
N VAL A 8 54.89 -25.68 22.25
CA VAL A 8 53.96 -24.54 22.26
C VAL A 8 52.55 -25.08 22.05
N SER A 9 51.67 -24.91 23.03
CA SER A 9 50.24 -25.23 22.90
C SER A 9 49.57 -24.33 21.86
N PRO A 10 48.67 -24.86 21.01
CA PRO A 10 47.98 -24.04 20.03
C PRO A 10 47.00 -23.09 20.73
N THR A 11 47.24 -21.79 20.59
CA THR A 11 46.29 -20.75 21.00
C THR A 11 45.05 -20.85 20.11
N MET A 12 43.88 -21.07 20.71
CA MET A 12 42.61 -21.06 19.97
C MET A 12 42.42 -19.69 19.28
N PRO A 13 41.95 -19.65 18.02
CA PRO A 13 41.61 -18.39 17.37
C PRO A 13 40.48 -17.71 18.14
N PRO A 14 40.47 -16.36 18.20
CA PRO A 14 39.40 -15.64 18.88
C PRO A 14 38.06 -15.96 18.24
N THR A 15 37.12 -16.43 19.05
CA THR A 15 35.73 -16.63 18.66
C THR A 15 35.12 -15.26 18.36
N THR A 16 35.09 -14.87 17.08
CA THR A 16 34.33 -13.69 16.67
C THR A 16 32.86 -14.03 16.82
N VAL A 17 32.25 -13.55 17.91
CA VAL A 17 30.79 -13.52 18.04
C VAL A 17 30.27 -12.73 16.84
N PRO A 18 29.39 -13.30 16.00
CA PRO A 18 28.79 -12.55 14.90
C PRO A 18 28.14 -11.29 15.48
N PRO A 19 28.32 -10.11 14.87
CA PRO A 19 27.62 -8.92 15.34
C PRO A 19 26.13 -9.23 15.35
N THR A 20 25.52 -9.19 16.52
CA THR A 20 24.06 -9.27 16.66
C THR A 20 23.48 -8.17 15.79
N MET A 21 22.85 -8.53 14.67
CA MET A 21 22.19 -7.55 13.82
C MET A 21 21.18 -6.79 14.67
N ARG A 22 21.34 -5.47 14.77
CA ARG A 22 20.38 -4.63 15.47
C ARG A 22 19.00 -4.84 14.84
N PRO A 23 17.92 -5.01 15.64
CA PRO A 23 16.58 -5.08 15.10
C PRO A 23 16.31 -3.85 14.24
N VAL A 24 15.84 -4.06 13.01
CA VAL A 24 15.52 -2.95 12.10
C VAL A 24 14.30 -2.20 12.66
N SER A 25 14.49 -0.92 12.96
CA SER A 25 13.41 -0.05 13.45
C SER A 25 12.52 0.39 12.29
N LEU A 26 11.21 0.46 12.51
CA LEU A 26 10.27 1.02 11.53
C LEU A 26 10.64 2.46 11.16
N SER A 27 11.09 3.28 12.11
CA SER A 27 11.53 4.65 11.86
C SER A 27 12.57 4.75 10.76
N ASP A 28 13.46 3.76 10.67
CA ASP A 28 14.58 3.78 9.74
C ASP A 28 14.11 3.36 8.34
N LEU A 29 13.08 2.51 8.27
CA LEU A 29 12.47 2.01 7.04
C LEU A 29 11.53 3.01 6.36
N LEU A 30 10.90 3.92 7.13
CA LEU A 30 9.88 4.81 6.60
C LEU A 30 10.46 5.81 5.58
N PRO A 31 9.73 6.07 4.48
CA PRO A 31 10.10 7.11 3.53
C PRO A 31 9.93 8.51 4.15
N SER A 32 10.56 9.51 3.54
CA SER A 32 10.56 10.88 4.05
C SER A 32 9.15 11.47 4.18
N TYR A 33 8.23 11.15 3.26
CA TYR A 33 6.85 11.64 3.31
C TYR A 33 6.09 11.10 4.54
N SER A 34 6.28 9.83 4.90
CA SER A 34 5.66 9.26 6.10
C SER A 34 6.29 9.86 7.36
N LYS A 35 7.62 10.03 7.38
CA LYS A 35 8.35 10.67 8.48
C LYS A 35 7.86 12.10 8.74
N LEU A 36 7.59 12.85 7.68
CA LEU A 36 7.05 14.21 7.79
C LEU A 36 5.62 14.20 8.36
N ALA A 37 4.77 13.27 7.90
CA ALA A 37 3.39 13.15 8.38
C ALA A 37 3.30 12.73 9.86
N LEU A 38 4.32 12.05 10.40
CA LEU A 38 4.42 11.69 11.81
C LEU A 38 4.59 12.90 12.76
N VAL A 39 4.85 14.10 12.24
CA VAL A 39 4.90 15.33 13.05
C VAL A 39 3.50 15.75 13.52
N ASP A 40 2.46 15.46 12.73
CA ASP A 40 1.08 15.71 13.10
C ASP A 40 0.52 14.51 13.89
N PRO A 41 0.20 14.65 15.19
CA PRO A 41 -0.31 13.55 16.00
C PRO A 41 -1.69 13.06 15.54
N ALA A 42 -2.45 13.86 14.79
CA ALA A 42 -3.75 13.48 14.24
C ALA A 42 -3.65 12.76 12.89
N SER A 43 -2.47 12.67 12.29
CA SER A 43 -2.31 12.07 10.96
C SER A 43 -2.59 10.56 10.99
N PRO A 44 -3.05 9.98 9.86
CA PRO A 44 -3.17 8.53 9.73
C PRO A 44 -1.89 7.76 10.06
N GLN A 45 -0.73 8.35 9.74
CA GLN A 45 0.59 7.78 10.01
C GLN A 45 0.88 7.75 11.51
N SER A 46 0.58 8.84 12.23
CA SER A 46 0.76 8.91 13.68
C SER A 46 -0.16 7.92 14.39
N ASN A 47 -1.42 7.83 13.96
CA ASN A 47 -2.36 6.83 14.46
C ASN A 47 -1.90 5.40 14.16
N ALA A 48 -1.35 5.15 12.97
CA ALA A 48 -0.83 3.82 12.61
C ALA A 48 0.40 3.44 13.43
N ARG A 49 1.28 4.41 13.72
CA ARG A 49 2.46 4.19 14.56
C ARG A 49 2.10 3.81 16.00
N THR A 50 1.08 4.47 16.57
CA THR A 50 0.65 4.26 17.97
C THR A 50 -0.40 3.18 18.11
N CYS A 51 -0.95 2.65 16.99
CA CYS A 51 -1.91 1.57 17.01
C CYS A 51 -1.28 0.34 17.69
N ILE A 52 -2.01 -0.20 18.67
CA ILE A 52 -1.57 -1.26 19.60
C ILE A 52 -1.00 -2.50 18.87
N TRP A 53 -1.34 -2.71 17.60
CA TRP A 53 -0.77 -3.76 16.74
C TRP A 53 0.73 -3.63 16.46
N VAL A 54 1.27 -2.41 16.44
CA VAL A 54 2.65 -2.17 16.00
C VAL A 54 3.63 -2.22 17.19
N GLU A 55 3.24 -1.77 18.38
CA GLU A 55 4.18 -1.73 19.52
C GLU A 55 3.94 -2.84 20.57
N ALA A 56 2.72 -3.39 20.67
CA ALA A 56 2.38 -4.42 21.66
C ALA A 56 2.36 -5.86 21.11
N HIS A 57 2.50 -6.06 19.79
CA HIS A 57 2.49 -7.40 19.20
C HIS A 57 3.77 -8.17 19.58
N PRO A 58 3.69 -9.37 20.20
CA PRO A 58 4.85 -10.08 20.75
C PRO A 58 5.96 -10.33 19.70
N GLU A 59 5.56 -10.60 18.47
CA GLU A 59 6.48 -10.88 17.37
C GLU A 59 7.04 -9.63 16.69
N TYR A 60 6.53 -8.42 16.98
CA TYR A 60 6.87 -7.22 16.20
C TYR A 60 8.38 -6.94 16.18
N ASN A 61 9.04 -7.11 17.32
CA ASN A 61 10.49 -6.93 17.42
C ASN A 61 11.28 -7.94 16.56
N ALA A 62 10.73 -9.14 16.37
CA ALA A 62 11.30 -10.20 15.54
C ALA A 62 10.88 -10.10 14.06
N MET A 63 9.88 -9.29 13.72
CA MET A 63 9.42 -9.13 12.34
C MET A 63 10.49 -8.46 11.46
N GLY A 64 10.63 -9.01 10.24
CA GLY A 64 11.43 -8.41 9.18
C GLY A 64 10.87 -7.06 8.73
N GLY A 65 11.74 -6.21 8.18
CA GLY A 65 11.36 -4.85 7.78
C GLY A 65 10.24 -4.78 6.75
N TRP A 66 10.16 -5.75 5.84
CA TRP A 66 9.09 -5.83 4.84
C TRP A 66 7.71 -5.97 5.50
N ARG A 67 7.58 -6.83 6.52
CA ARG A 67 6.30 -7.06 7.22
C ARG A 67 5.92 -5.86 8.08
N LYS A 68 6.91 -5.21 8.70
CA LYS A 68 6.70 -3.93 9.42
C LYS A 68 6.16 -2.83 8.50
N LEU A 69 6.71 -2.70 7.29
CA LEU A 69 6.21 -1.75 6.29
C LEU A 69 4.83 -2.11 5.76
N GLN A 70 4.56 -3.40 5.52
CA GLN A 70 3.25 -3.90 5.10
C GLN A 70 2.18 -3.56 6.14
N LEU A 71 2.41 -3.89 7.41
CA LEU A 71 1.50 -3.58 8.51
C LEU A 71 1.32 -2.07 8.67
N PHE A 72 2.41 -1.30 8.69
CA PHE A 72 2.32 0.16 8.79
C PHE A 72 1.48 0.76 7.65
N SER A 73 1.65 0.26 6.43
CA SER A 73 0.86 0.69 5.27
C SER A 73 -0.63 0.38 5.43
N LEU A 74 -0.98 -0.87 5.73
CA LEU A 74 -2.38 -1.29 5.90
C LEU A 74 -3.08 -0.52 7.02
N VAL A 75 -2.42 -0.35 8.16
CA VAL A 75 -2.97 0.41 9.30
C VAL A 75 -3.07 1.91 8.96
N THR A 76 -2.12 2.47 8.21
CA THR A 76 -2.23 3.87 7.77
C THR A 76 -3.41 4.06 6.83
N ILE A 77 -3.62 3.13 5.89
CA ILE A 77 -4.77 3.12 4.99
C ILE A 77 -6.06 3.07 5.82
N TYR A 78 -6.08 2.32 6.93
CA TYR A 78 -7.25 2.29 7.83
C TYR A 78 -7.64 3.63 8.37
N TYR A 79 -6.70 4.31 9.00
CA TYR A 79 -6.99 5.62 9.56
C TYR A 79 -7.27 6.66 8.46
N ALA A 80 -6.57 6.57 7.32
CA ALA A 80 -6.76 7.48 6.19
C ALA A 80 -8.13 7.34 5.52
N MET A 81 -8.72 6.15 5.58
CA MET A 81 -10.00 5.84 4.94
C MET A 81 -11.22 5.90 5.88
N GLY A 82 -11.05 6.46 7.09
CA GLY A 82 -12.14 6.66 8.06
C GLY A 82 -12.45 5.44 8.94
N GLY A 83 -11.58 4.44 8.93
CA GLY A 83 -11.72 3.16 9.63
C GLY A 83 -12.36 3.19 11.02
N PRO A 84 -11.84 4.00 11.98
CA PRO A 84 -12.36 4.03 13.34
C PRO A 84 -13.79 4.55 13.47
N VAL A 85 -14.25 5.36 12.52
CA VAL A 85 -15.45 6.19 12.68
C VAL A 85 -16.54 5.81 11.69
N THR A 86 -16.20 5.56 10.42
CA THR A 86 -17.18 5.49 9.34
C THR A 86 -17.42 4.08 8.81
N TRP A 87 -16.56 3.12 9.14
CA TRP A 87 -16.67 1.76 8.63
C TRP A 87 -17.72 0.99 9.42
N SER A 88 -18.73 0.48 8.71
CA SER A 88 -19.69 -0.48 9.25
C SER A 88 -18.99 -1.78 9.64
N GLU A 89 -19.66 -2.62 10.44
CA GLU A 89 -19.15 -3.95 10.79
C GLU A 89 -18.83 -4.79 9.54
N ASN A 90 -19.68 -4.69 8.50
CA ASN A 90 -19.45 -5.36 7.22
C ASN A 90 -18.19 -4.86 6.52
N THR A 91 -17.96 -3.54 6.50
CA THR A 91 -16.77 -2.95 5.89
C THR A 91 -15.51 -3.25 6.69
N ARG A 92 -15.63 -3.31 8.03
CA ARG A 92 -14.53 -3.59 8.94
C ARG A 92 -14.10 -5.05 8.90
N GLY A 93 -15.03 -6.00 8.93
CA GLY A 93 -14.71 -7.42 9.03
C GLY A 93 -13.66 -7.68 10.12
N ASN A 94 -12.55 -8.32 9.74
CA ASN A 94 -11.46 -8.68 10.63
C ASN A 94 -10.32 -7.63 10.70
N TRP A 95 -10.49 -6.44 10.13
CA TRP A 95 -9.41 -5.45 10.12
C TRP A 95 -8.94 -5.06 11.51
N LEU A 96 -7.61 -5.04 11.69
CA LEU A 96 -6.91 -4.78 12.95
C LEU A 96 -7.18 -5.79 14.09
N ASP A 97 -7.77 -6.94 13.80
CA ASP A 97 -7.86 -8.03 14.78
C ASP A 97 -6.45 -8.60 15.04
N ALA A 98 -5.96 -8.47 16.28
CA ALA A 98 -4.63 -8.92 16.72
C ALA A 98 -4.44 -10.43 16.75
N THR A 99 -5.51 -11.19 16.63
CA THR A 99 -5.47 -12.65 16.59
C THR A 99 -5.46 -13.19 15.16
N ILE A 100 -5.65 -12.32 14.16
CA ILE A 100 -5.79 -12.70 12.76
C ILE A 100 -4.62 -12.13 11.96
N HIS A 101 -3.97 -13.00 11.17
CA HIS A 101 -2.90 -12.59 10.27
C HIS A 101 -3.43 -11.58 9.24
N GLU A 102 -2.65 -10.54 8.91
CA GLU A 102 -3.06 -9.43 8.05
C GLU A 102 -3.43 -9.84 6.62
N CYS A 103 -3.15 -11.08 6.24
CA CYS A 103 -3.60 -11.65 4.97
C CYS A 103 -5.11 -11.89 4.93
N PHE A 104 -5.78 -11.98 6.07
CA PHE A 104 -7.22 -12.22 6.18
C PHE A 104 -7.99 -10.94 6.58
N TRP A 105 -7.45 -9.80 6.17
CA TRP A 105 -7.99 -8.49 6.45
C TRP A 105 -8.60 -7.92 5.15
N PRO A 106 -9.91 -7.58 5.09
CA PRO A 106 -10.95 -7.77 6.10
C PRO A 106 -11.72 -9.11 5.99
N GLU A 107 -11.45 -9.91 4.96
CA GLU A 107 -12.22 -11.11 4.60
C GLU A 107 -11.54 -12.42 5.05
N THR A 108 -12.29 -13.52 5.06
CA THR A 108 -11.76 -14.86 5.38
C THR A 108 -10.91 -15.47 4.26
N SER A 109 -10.99 -14.94 3.05
CA SER A 109 -10.12 -15.35 1.94
C SER A 109 -8.79 -14.61 2.01
N PRO A 110 -7.65 -15.28 1.79
CA PRO A 110 -6.35 -14.63 1.88
C PRO A 110 -6.15 -13.62 0.75
N ASN A 111 -5.80 -12.40 1.11
CA ASN A 111 -5.38 -11.32 0.22
C ASN A 111 -3.88 -11.34 -0.09
N CYS A 112 -3.17 -12.39 0.34
CA CYS A 112 -1.72 -12.54 0.16
C CYS A 112 -1.36 -13.70 -0.78
N VAL A 113 -0.14 -13.62 -1.34
CA VAL A 113 0.56 -14.80 -1.89
C VAL A 113 1.45 -15.42 -0.83
N ASP A 114 1.59 -16.75 -0.87
CA ASP A 114 2.38 -17.57 0.06
C ASP A 114 2.09 -17.31 1.54
N ASN A 115 0.85 -16.86 1.82
CA ASN A 115 0.36 -16.49 3.15
C ASN A 115 1.18 -15.39 3.84
N GLN A 116 1.90 -14.55 3.07
CA GLN A 116 2.83 -13.56 3.63
C GLN A 116 2.70 -12.18 2.97
N SER A 117 2.74 -12.14 1.64
CA SER A 117 2.84 -10.87 0.90
C SER A 117 1.48 -10.38 0.45
N TYR A 118 1.03 -9.24 0.97
CA TYR A 118 -0.27 -8.66 0.66
C TYR A 118 -0.34 -8.23 -0.81
N GLN A 119 -1.33 -8.73 -1.55
CA GLN A 119 -1.47 -8.54 -3.00
C GLN A 119 -2.79 -7.90 -3.42
N ARG A 120 -3.85 -8.07 -2.64
CA ARG A 120 -5.19 -7.60 -3.00
C ARG A 120 -5.75 -6.66 -1.93
N LEU A 121 -5.82 -5.38 -2.24
CA LEU A 121 -6.51 -4.40 -1.39
C LEU A 121 -7.91 -4.18 -1.95
N LYS A 122 -8.90 -4.85 -1.36
CA LYS A 122 -10.29 -4.75 -1.75
C LYS A 122 -11.13 -4.16 -0.63
N PHE A 123 -11.96 -3.18 -0.98
CA PHE A 123 -13.07 -2.71 -0.16
C PHE A 123 -14.36 -2.80 -0.96
N ASP A 124 -15.27 -3.62 -0.46
CA ASP A 124 -16.63 -3.80 -0.97
C ASP A 124 -17.61 -3.25 0.08
N GLY A 125 -17.53 -1.94 0.30
CA GLY A 125 -18.19 -1.27 1.42
C GLY A 125 -19.55 -0.69 1.05
N ASP A 126 -20.46 -0.66 2.03
CA ASP A 126 -21.77 -0.01 1.99
C ASP A 126 -21.72 1.54 1.96
N GLY A 127 -20.60 2.12 1.54
CA GLY A 127 -20.37 3.55 1.51
C GLY A 127 -19.72 4.15 2.76
N GLY A 128 -19.22 3.31 3.67
CA GLY A 128 -18.49 3.75 4.87
C GLY A 128 -17.08 4.30 4.63
N ILE A 129 -16.43 4.01 3.50
CA ILE A 129 -15.07 4.55 3.24
C ILE A 129 -15.13 6.06 2.96
N VAL A 130 -14.27 6.83 3.59
CA VAL A 130 -14.15 8.29 3.41
C VAL A 130 -12.68 8.71 3.36
N GLY A 131 -12.36 9.96 3.05
CA GLY A 131 -10.99 10.47 3.22
C GLY A 131 -10.13 10.26 1.99
N MET A 132 -8.98 9.58 2.11
CA MET A 132 -8.00 9.49 1.02
C MET A 132 -7.29 8.14 0.94
N ILE A 133 -6.78 7.82 -0.25
CA ILE A 133 -5.74 6.80 -0.41
C ILE A 133 -4.42 7.43 0.09
N SER A 134 -3.85 6.89 1.16
CA SER A 134 -2.60 7.41 1.70
C SER A 134 -1.41 7.05 0.80
N PRO A 135 -0.34 7.88 0.74
CA PRO A 135 0.84 7.57 -0.06
C PRO A 135 1.54 6.27 0.35
N GLU A 136 1.34 5.81 1.59
CA GLU A 136 1.85 4.56 2.12
C GLU A 136 1.36 3.32 1.35
N ILE A 137 0.33 3.43 0.52
CA ILE A 137 -0.03 2.35 -0.41
C ILE A 137 1.19 1.91 -1.25
N GLY A 138 2.10 2.84 -1.57
CA GLY A 138 3.35 2.57 -2.29
C GLY A 138 4.35 1.68 -1.54
N LEU A 139 4.13 1.39 -0.26
CA LEU A 139 4.91 0.43 0.52
C LEU A 139 4.48 -1.03 0.29
N LEU A 140 3.29 -1.25 -0.29
CA LEU A 140 2.78 -2.57 -0.66
C LEU A 140 3.29 -2.95 -2.06
N THR A 141 4.60 -3.00 -2.27
CA THR A 141 5.20 -3.13 -3.62
C THR A 141 4.84 -4.42 -4.37
N LEU A 142 4.24 -5.40 -3.68
CA LEU A 142 3.74 -6.65 -4.23
C LEU A 142 2.23 -6.62 -4.54
N LEU A 143 1.57 -5.47 -4.38
CA LEU A 143 0.15 -5.31 -4.68
C LEU A 143 -0.11 -5.52 -6.18
N THR A 144 -1.03 -6.42 -6.49
CA THR A 144 -1.47 -6.76 -7.85
C THR A 144 -2.87 -6.24 -8.15
N SER A 145 -3.70 -6.09 -7.12
CA SER A 145 -5.08 -5.59 -7.27
C SER A 145 -5.42 -4.52 -6.24
N LEU A 146 -5.91 -3.38 -6.72
CA LEU A 146 -6.48 -2.29 -5.93
C LEU A 146 -7.94 -2.09 -6.32
N GLU A 147 -8.85 -2.50 -5.44
CA GLU A 147 -10.30 -2.52 -5.68
C GLU A 147 -11.01 -1.69 -4.59
N LEU A 148 -11.20 -0.40 -4.84
CA LEU A 148 -11.89 0.54 -3.95
C LEU A 148 -13.22 0.95 -4.56
N GLU A 149 -14.15 0.00 -4.75
CA GLU A 149 -15.46 0.32 -5.32
C GLU A 149 -16.47 0.66 -4.23
N ARG A 150 -17.22 1.73 -4.45
CA ARG A 150 -18.35 2.10 -3.61
C ARG A 150 -19.66 1.70 -4.28
N TRP A 151 -20.48 0.90 -3.61
CA TRP A 151 -21.81 0.52 -4.12
C TRP A 151 -22.94 1.46 -3.66
N ALA A 152 -22.69 2.28 -2.63
CA ALA A 152 -23.71 3.17 -2.07
C ALA A 152 -24.02 4.39 -2.95
N PRO A 153 -25.25 4.94 -2.90
CA PRO A 153 -25.62 6.17 -3.60
C PRO A 153 -24.60 7.29 -3.36
N PHE A 154 -24.31 8.07 -4.41
CA PHE A 154 -23.39 9.20 -4.33
C PHE A 154 -23.84 10.14 -3.21
N LYS A 155 -23.01 10.29 -2.18
CA LYS A 155 -23.20 11.27 -1.11
C LYS A 155 -22.05 12.28 -1.22
N PRO A 156 -22.32 13.59 -1.39
CA PRO A 156 -21.27 14.60 -1.55
C PRO A 156 -20.24 14.61 -0.41
N ASP A 157 -20.68 14.25 0.80
CA ASP A 157 -19.86 14.27 2.02
C ASP A 157 -19.26 12.90 2.38
N GLY A 158 -19.37 11.90 1.50
CA GLY A 158 -18.87 10.54 1.73
C GLY A 158 -18.00 10.04 0.58
N GLY A 159 -17.11 9.07 0.82
CA GLY A 159 -16.19 8.54 -0.18
C GLY A 159 -14.79 9.15 -0.13
N LEU A 160 -13.90 8.64 -1.00
CA LEU A 160 -12.53 9.11 -1.11
C LEU A 160 -12.46 10.42 -1.92
N THR A 161 -11.93 11.49 -1.34
CA THR A 161 -12.12 12.89 -1.82
C THR A 161 -10.87 13.60 -2.34
N LYS A 162 -9.74 12.89 -2.56
CA LYS A 162 -8.46 13.48 -3.03
C LYS A 162 -8.01 12.94 -4.39
N SER A 163 -6.76 13.17 -4.79
CA SER A 163 -6.15 12.50 -5.95
C SER A 163 -5.62 11.11 -5.56
N ILE A 164 -5.40 10.26 -6.56
CA ILE A 164 -4.54 9.09 -6.41
C ILE A 164 -3.13 9.60 -6.06
N PRO A 165 -2.45 9.05 -5.03
CA PRO A 165 -1.08 9.46 -4.70
C PRO A 165 -0.11 9.05 -5.80
N THR A 166 0.92 9.86 -6.06
CA THR A 166 1.95 9.57 -7.07
C THR A 166 2.74 8.30 -6.75
N THR A 167 2.80 7.90 -5.47
CA THR A 167 3.41 6.64 -5.03
C THR A 167 2.72 5.40 -5.58
N ILE A 168 1.55 5.52 -6.22
CA ILE A 168 0.96 4.44 -7.01
C ILE A 168 1.96 3.89 -8.04
N GLY A 169 2.82 4.73 -8.61
CA GLY A 169 3.85 4.32 -9.57
C GLY A 169 4.93 3.38 -9.02
N LEU A 170 5.01 3.21 -7.69
CA LEU A 170 5.88 2.22 -7.05
C LEU A 170 5.32 0.80 -7.11
N LEU A 171 4.03 0.65 -7.43
CA LEU A 171 3.31 -0.62 -7.40
C LEU A 171 3.35 -1.30 -8.78
N THR A 172 4.56 -1.53 -9.30
CA THR A 172 4.78 -2.01 -10.67
C THR A 172 4.22 -3.41 -10.93
N ALA A 173 3.80 -4.14 -9.90
CA ALA A 173 3.11 -5.42 -9.98
C ALA A 173 1.59 -5.30 -10.19
N LEU A 174 1.01 -4.08 -10.14
CA LEU A 174 -0.42 -3.88 -10.33
C LEU A 174 -0.86 -4.31 -11.72
N SER A 175 -1.82 -5.22 -11.77
CA SER A 175 -2.56 -5.62 -12.97
C SER A 175 -3.97 -5.04 -13.00
N THR A 176 -4.54 -4.73 -11.82
CA THR A 176 -5.93 -4.28 -11.67
C THR A 176 -6.02 -3.04 -10.79
N ILE A 177 -6.68 -2.00 -11.31
CA ILE A 177 -7.12 -0.84 -10.54
C ILE A 177 -8.61 -0.61 -10.83
N GLN A 178 -9.43 -0.69 -9.79
CA GLN A 178 -10.86 -0.39 -9.83
C GLN A 178 -11.22 0.52 -8.67
N ILE A 179 -11.50 1.78 -8.94
CA ILE A 179 -11.74 2.79 -7.89
C ILE A 179 -13.00 3.63 -8.14
N SER A 180 -13.94 3.06 -8.91
CA SER A 180 -15.19 3.71 -9.31
C SER A 180 -16.09 4.10 -8.13
N ASN A 181 -16.98 5.06 -8.40
CA ASN A 181 -18.00 5.56 -7.49
C ASN A 181 -17.44 6.31 -6.26
N ASN A 182 -16.22 6.84 -6.34
CA ASN A 182 -15.64 7.72 -5.32
C ASN A 182 -15.54 9.16 -5.83
N PRO A 183 -15.79 10.17 -4.99
CA PRO A 183 -15.72 11.59 -5.33
C PRO A 183 -14.27 12.12 -5.44
N PHE A 184 -13.38 11.41 -6.16
CA PHE A 184 -12.01 11.88 -6.36
C PHE A 184 -12.00 13.24 -7.06
N THR A 185 -11.32 14.23 -6.50
CA THR A 185 -11.29 15.60 -7.03
C THR A 185 -10.01 15.95 -7.79
N GLY A 186 -9.10 14.98 -7.93
CA GLY A 186 -7.76 15.14 -8.49
C GLY A 186 -7.63 14.81 -9.98
N PHE A 187 -6.38 14.91 -10.45
CA PHE A 187 -5.96 14.45 -11.77
C PHE A 187 -5.53 12.97 -11.71
N ILE A 188 -5.47 12.33 -12.87
CA ILE A 188 -4.76 11.06 -13.03
C ILE A 188 -3.25 11.36 -12.94
N PRO A 189 -2.49 10.76 -12.01
CA PRO A 189 -1.05 10.99 -11.89
C PRO A 189 -0.30 10.46 -13.12
N THR A 190 0.77 11.15 -13.53
CA THR A 190 1.61 10.71 -14.68
C THR A 190 2.33 9.40 -14.38
N GLU A 191 2.57 9.10 -13.10
CA GLU A 191 3.14 7.86 -12.60
C GLU A 191 2.29 6.62 -12.93
N ILE A 192 1.03 6.78 -13.35
CA ILE A 192 0.23 5.66 -13.86
C ILE A 192 0.96 4.93 -14.99
N GLY A 193 1.72 5.64 -15.84
CA GLY A 193 2.47 5.03 -16.94
C GLY A 193 3.64 4.14 -16.51
N LEU A 194 3.99 4.10 -15.22
CA LEU A 194 4.97 3.15 -14.69
C LEU A 194 4.37 1.74 -14.49
N LEU A 195 3.04 1.62 -14.49
CA LEU A 195 2.32 0.38 -14.22
C LEU A 195 2.17 -0.45 -15.50
N THR A 196 3.29 -0.86 -16.08
CA THR A 196 3.32 -1.52 -17.40
C THR A 196 2.62 -2.89 -17.44
N LEU A 197 2.35 -3.51 -16.28
CA LEU A 197 1.57 -4.74 -16.14
C LEU A 197 0.06 -4.51 -15.99
N LEU A 198 -0.39 -3.25 -15.91
CA LEU A 198 -1.79 -2.90 -15.70
C LEU A 198 -2.62 -3.30 -16.93
N SER A 199 -3.51 -4.28 -16.76
CA SER A 199 -4.41 -4.77 -17.81
C SER A 199 -5.84 -4.29 -17.63
N PHE A 200 -6.23 -3.93 -16.40
CA PHE A 200 -7.56 -3.45 -16.08
C PHE A 200 -7.51 -2.15 -15.30
N LEU A 201 -8.00 -1.06 -15.90
CA LEU A 201 -8.13 0.24 -15.26
C LEU A 201 -9.57 0.74 -15.39
N ARG A 202 -10.26 0.77 -14.24
CA ARG A 202 -11.62 1.29 -14.11
C ARG A 202 -11.66 2.43 -13.10
N CYS A 203 -11.80 3.63 -13.64
CA CYS A 203 -12.04 4.87 -12.91
C CYS A 203 -13.38 5.44 -13.40
N GLY A 204 -14.27 5.89 -12.53
CA GLY A 204 -15.53 6.45 -13.03
C GLY A 204 -16.51 6.84 -11.94
N SER A 205 -17.52 7.62 -12.32
CA SER A 205 -18.61 8.05 -11.43
C SER A 205 -18.14 8.83 -10.19
N GLY A 206 -17.37 9.90 -10.36
CA GLY A 206 -17.05 10.76 -9.22
C GLY A 206 -15.89 11.76 -9.33
N ALA A 207 -15.75 12.46 -10.45
CA ALA A 207 -15.03 13.76 -10.52
C ALA A 207 -13.51 13.80 -10.79
N PHE A 208 -12.88 12.74 -11.35
CA PHE A 208 -11.58 12.92 -12.01
C PHE A 208 -11.66 14.05 -13.04
N ARG A 209 -10.71 14.98 -13.00
CA ARG A 209 -10.69 16.20 -13.83
C ARG A 209 -9.35 16.39 -14.53
N GLY A 210 -9.35 17.26 -15.54
CA GLY A 210 -8.18 17.58 -16.34
C GLY A 210 -7.94 16.60 -17.50
N PRO A 211 -6.83 16.77 -18.24
CA PRO A 211 -6.50 15.91 -19.36
C PRO A 211 -6.00 14.54 -18.91
N PHE A 212 -6.13 13.56 -19.80
CA PHE A 212 -5.38 12.31 -19.67
C PHE A 212 -3.88 12.61 -19.76
N PRO A 213 -3.04 12.04 -18.89
CA PRO A 213 -1.59 12.12 -19.04
C PRO A 213 -1.17 11.34 -20.29
N THR A 214 -0.20 11.85 -21.06
CA THR A 214 0.33 11.15 -22.24
C THR A 214 1.00 9.83 -21.88
N GLN A 215 1.48 9.71 -20.63
CA GLN A 215 2.05 8.49 -20.05
C GLN A 215 1.08 7.30 -20.04
N ILE A 216 -0.23 7.53 -20.22
CA ILE A 216 -1.20 6.42 -20.36
C ILE A 216 -0.83 5.48 -21.51
N GLY A 217 -0.18 5.98 -22.56
CA GLY A 217 0.29 5.15 -23.68
C GLY A 217 1.41 4.16 -23.35
N LEU A 218 2.01 4.26 -22.15
CA LEU A 218 3.01 3.30 -21.66
C LEU A 218 2.37 2.02 -21.09
N LEU A 219 1.05 2.00 -20.91
CA LEU A 219 0.28 0.87 -20.38
C LEU A 219 0.08 -0.21 -21.46
N THR A 220 1.18 -0.82 -21.89
CA THR A 220 1.23 -1.77 -23.01
C THR A 220 0.52 -3.10 -22.76
N ALA A 221 0.21 -3.44 -21.51
CA ALA A 221 -0.58 -4.61 -21.15
C ALA A 221 -2.09 -4.33 -21.04
N MET A 222 -2.56 -3.11 -21.34
CA MET A 222 -3.95 -2.71 -21.10
C MET A 222 -4.93 -3.46 -22.00
N GLU A 223 -5.92 -4.10 -21.38
CA GLU A 223 -7.04 -4.76 -22.06
C GLU A 223 -8.34 -3.98 -21.87
N TYR A 224 -8.52 -3.39 -20.69
CA TYR A 224 -9.76 -2.76 -20.27
C TYR A 224 -9.52 -1.36 -19.69
N LEU A 225 -9.94 -0.33 -20.43
CA LEU A 225 -9.82 1.06 -20.03
C LEU A 225 -11.20 1.73 -19.90
N TYR A 226 -11.65 1.95 -18.67
CA TYR A 226 -12.96 2.53 -18.38
C TYR A 226 -12.83 3.84 -17.61
N PHE A 227 -13.32 4.94 -18.21
CA PHE A 227 -13.35 6.30 -17.63
C PHE A 227 -14.75 6.94 -17.60
N ALA A 228 -15.80 6.12 -17.70
CA ALA A 228 -17.19 6.58 -17.84
C ALA A 228 -17.62 7.49 -16.67
N ALA A 229 -18.49 8.46 -16.96
CA ALA A 229 -19.04 9.41 -15.98
C ALA A 229 -17.96 10.17 -15.16
N SER A 230 -16.86 10.54 -15.81
CA SER A 230 -15.80 11.41 -15.25
C SER A 230 -15.92 12.85 -15.75
N SER A 231 -15.27 13.80 -15.09
CA SER A 231 -15.21 15.23 -15.47
C SER A 231 -13.90 15.56 -16.21
N MET A 232 -13.38 14.60 -16.97
CA MET A 232 -12.14 14.75 -17.74
C MET A 232 -12.30 15.84 -18.81
N THR A 233 -11.25 16.61 -19.03
CA THR A 233 -11.21 17.70 -20.03
C THR A 233 -10.06 17.48 -21.01
N GLY A 234 -9.93 18.34 -22.02
CA GLY A 234 -8.89 18.21 -23.04
C GLY A 234 -9.17 17.12 -24.08
N THR A 235 -8.17 16.81 -24.89
CA THR A 235 -8.26 15.81 -25.96
C THR A 235 -7.80 14.44 -25.47
N LEU A 236 -8.36 13.38 -26.04
CA LEU A 236 -7.77 12.05 -25.89
C LEU A 236 -6.34 12.06 -26.46
N PRO A 237 -5.31 11.67 -25.69
CA PRO A 237 -3.93 11.70 -26.15
C PRO A 237 -3.74 10.64 -27.24
N SER A 238 -2.99 10.99 -28.29
CA SER A 238 -2.67 10.08 -29.40
C SER A 238 -1.95 8.81 -28.93
N GLU A 239 -1.26 8.91 -27.79
CA GLU A 239 -0.53 7.85 -27.12
C GLU A 239 -1.44 6.68 -26.70
N LEU A 240 -2.76 6.88 -26.57
CA LEU A 240 -3.71 5.77 -26.40
C LEU A 240 -3.62 4.75 -27.55
N GLY A 241 -3.28 5.21 -28.76
CA GLY A 241 -3.06 4.33 -29.92
C GLY A 241 -1.84 3.41 -29.77
N LEU A 242 -0.90 3.69 -28.85
CA LEU A 242 0.27 2.85 -28.58
C LEU A 242 -0.05 1.64 -27.69
N MET A 243 -1.23 1.64 -27.06
CA MET A 243 -1.69 0.55 -26.20
C MET A 243 -2.37 -0.58 -26.99
N LEU A 244 -2.68 -0.33 -28.26
CA LEU A 244 -3.30 -1.31 -29.14
C LEU A 244 -2.21 -2.17 -29.80
N PRO A 245 -2.37 -3.50 -29.84
CA PRO A 245 -1.45 -4.39 -30.55
C PRO A 245 -1.48 -4.19 -32.07
#